data_AF-A0A949QBT3-F1
#
_entry.id   AF-A0A949QBT3-F1
#
_cell.length_a   1.000
_cell.length_b   1.000
_cell.length_c   1.000
_cell.angle_alpha   90.00
_cell.angle_beta   90.00
_cell.angle_gamma   90.00
#
_symmetry.space_group_name_H-M   'P 1'
#
loop_
_entity.id
_entity.type
_entity.pdbx_description
1 polymer ?
#
loop_
_entity_poly.entity_id
_entity_poly.type
_entity_poly.pdbx_seq_one_letter_code
_entity_poly.pdbx_strand_id
1 'polypeptide(L)' 'MTNFIEHKGGAERTVICPICKESFICGLSSTCWCATRKVPAEVKESLAERYETCICSTCLDRLIEQAGTGESA' A
#
# COMPACT_ATOMS: atom_id res chain seq x y z
N MET A 1 10.16 -6.56 -28.71
CA MET A 1 10.43 -5.27 -28.05
C MET A 1 9.68 -5.29 -26.72
N THR A 2 10.37 -5.64 -25.65
CA THR A 2 9.82 -5.77 -24.29
C THR A 2 9.47 -4.40 -23.74
N ASN A 3 8.18 -4.15 -23.50
CA ASN A 3 7.69 -2.99 -22.75
C ASN A 3 8.06 -3.19 -21.28
N PHE A 4 9.21 -2.65 -20.87
CA PHE A 4 9.51 -2.45 -19.46
C PHE A 4 8.81 -1.17 -19.03
N ILE A 5 7.78 -1.32 -18.20
CA ILE A 5 7.21 -0.20 -17.46
C ILE A 5 8.30 0.19 -16.45
N GLU A 6 9.18 1.10 -16.87
CA GLU A 6 10.25 1.62 -16.03
C GLU A 6 9.62 2.45 -14.91
N HIS A 7 9.45 1.85 -13.73
CA HIS A 7 9.26 2.58 -12.48
C HIS A 7 10.57 3.31 -12.16
N LYS A 8 10.87 4.40 -12.88
CA LYS A 8 11.97 5.30 -12.56
C LYS A 8 11.78 5.78 -11.13
N GLY A 9 12.68 5.36 -10.24
CA GLY A 9 12.75 5.84 -8.85
C GLY A 9 12.85 7.36 -8.86
N GLY A 10 11.73 8.02 -8.56
CA GLY A 10 11.60 9.46 -8.52
C GLY A 10 10.94 9.86 -7.21
N ALA A 11 11.78 10.34 -6.29
CA ALA A 11 11.48 11.00 -5.02
C ALA A 11 10.26 10.46 -4.25
N GLU A 12 10.57 9.79 -3.15
CA GLU A 12 9.66 9.64 -2.02
C GLU A 12 8.74 10.88 -1.87
N ARG A 13 7.42 10.67 -2.01
CA ARG A 13 6.45 11.77 -1.94
C ARG A 13 5.74 11.75 -0.60
N THR A 14 5.59 12.91 0.01
CA THR A 14 4.70 13.05 1.18
C THR A 14 3.26 12.99 0.70
N VAL A 15 2.51 11.99 1.16
CA VAL A 15 1.09 11.80 0.87
C VAL A 15 0.32 11.82 2.19
N ILE A 16 -0.93 12.24 2.14
CA ILE A 16 -1.82 12.19 3.31
C ILE A 16 -2.62 10.89 3.24
N CYS A 17 -2.60 10.11 4.30
CA CYS A 17 -3.35 8.87 4.39
C CYS A 17 -4.86 9.17 4.40
N PRO A 18 -5.66 8.64 3.46
CA PRO A 18 -7.11 8.86 3.46
C PRO A 18 -7.85 8.25 4.66
N ILE A 19 -7.21 7.32 5.39
CA ILE A 19 -7.81 6.61 6.53
C ILE A 19 -7.60 7.41 7.83
N CYS A 20 -6.34 7.71 8.19
CA CYS A 20 -6.01 8.40 9.44
C CYS A 20 -5.76 9.91 9.28
N LYS A 21 -5.73 10.42 8.05
CA LYS A 21 -5.40 11.82 7.72
C LYS A 21 -3.99 12.26 8.12
N GLU A 22 -3.11 11.29 8.40
CA GLU A 22 -1.71 11.56 8.75
C GLU A 22 -0.83 11.63 7.49
N SER A 23 0.15 12.53 7.51
CA SER A 23 1.15 12.63 6.44
C SER A 23 2.20 11.52 6.59
N PHE A 24 2.50 10.86 5.49
CA PHE A 24 3.53 9.82 5.44
C PHE A 24 4.28 9.87 4.11
N ILE A 25 5.43 9.22 4.07
CA ILE A 25 6.30 9.19 2.90
C ILE A 25 5.97 7.94 2.07
N CYS A 26 5.41 8.12 0.86
CA CYS A 26 5.23 7.04 -0.11
C CYS A 26 6.40 7.05 -1.11
N GLY A 27 7.20 5.98 -1.09
CA GLY A 27 8.30 5.79 -2.04
C GLY A 27 7.87 5.60 -3.50
N LEU A 28 6.56 5.36 -3.75
CA LEU A 28 5.96 5.15 -5.09
C LEU A 28 6.73 4.16 -6.00
N SER A 29 7.50 3.28 -5.39
CA SER A 29 8.43 2.39 -6.07
C SER A 29 8.15 0.96 -5.64
N SER A 30 8.57 -0.01 -6.45
CA SER A 30 8.53 -1.43 -6.07
C SER A 30 9.38 -1.75 -4.84
N THR A 31 10.23 -0.81 -4.41
CA THR A 31 11.03 -0.84 -3.18
C THR A 31 10.35 -0.13 -2.00
N CYS A 32 9.16 0.45 -2.19
CA CYS A 32 8.41 1.07 -1.10
C CYS A 32 8.11 0.02 -0.03
N TRP A 33 8.11 0.42 1.24
CA TRP A 33 7.81 -0.45 2.38
C TRP A 33 6.54 -1.29 2.17
N CYS A 34 5.49 -0.73 1.56
CA CYS A 34 4.25 -1.48 1.33
C CYS A 34 4.39 -2.59 0.29
N ALA A 35 5.30 -2.43 -0.68
CA ALA A 35 5.58 -3.41 -1.73
C ALA A 35 6.47 -4.56 -1.23
N THR A 36 7.29 -4.32 -0.18
CA THR A 36 8.09 -5.37 0.46
C THR A 36 7.31 -6.19 1.48
N ARG A 37 6.12 -5.71 1.91
CA ARG A 37 5.22 -6.41 2.83
C ARG A 37 4.33 -7.41 2.10
N LYS A 38 4.05 -8.52 2.78
CA LYS A 38 3.10 -9.53 2.30
C LYS A 38 1.68 -9.06 2.64
N VAL A 39 1.11 -8.25 1.75
CA VAL A 39 -0.30 -7.82 1.84
C VAL A 39 -1.18 -8.87 1.15
N PRO A 40 -2.23 -9.40 1.80
CA PRO A 40 -3.14 -10.37 1.19
C PRO A 40 -3.88 -9.75 0.00
N ALA A 41 -4.27 -10.61 -0.96
CA ALA A 41 -4.90 -10.17 -2.21
C ALA A 41 -6.21 -9.40 -1.94
N GLU A 42 -7.07 -9.91 -1.05
CA GLU A 42 -8.27 -9.25 -0.55
C GLU A 42 -8.02 -7.78 -0.17
N VAL A 43 -7.00 -7.53 0.64
CA VAL A 43 -6.69 -6.19 1.13
C VAL A 43 -6.19 -5.33 -0.02
N LYS A 44 -5.37 -5.87 -0.92
CA LYS A 44 -4.90 -5.16 -2.12
C LYS A 44 -6.05 -4.79 -3.07
N GLU A 45 -6.99 -5.70 -3.28
CA GLU A 45 -8.15 -5.49 -4.13
C GLU A 45 -9.09 -4.44 -3.52
N SER A 46 -9.38 -4.55 -2.23
CA SER A 46 -10.15 -3.55 -1.48
C SER A 46 -9.47 -2.18 -1.49
N LEU A 47 -8.14 -2.15 -1.42
CA LEU A 47 -7.35 -0.93 -1.56
C LEU A 47 -7.46 -0.34 -2.97
N ALA A 48 -7.27 -1.15 -4.01
CA ALA A 48 -7.32 -0.70 -5.40
C ALA A 48 -8.73 -0.24 -5.83
N GLU A 49 -9.78 -0.83 -5.26
CA GLU A 49 -11.17 -0.45 -5.54
C GLU A 49 -11.59 0.82 -4.80
N ARG A 50 -11.14 1.00 -3.54
CA ARG A 50 -11.60 2.10 -2.68
C ARG A 50 -10.66 3.30 -2.63
N TYR A 51 -9.38 3.11 -2.94
CA TYR A 51 -8.34 4.10 -2.78
C TYR A 51 -7.41 4.15 -3.98
N GLU A 52 -7.40 5.27 -4.69
CA GLU A 52 -6.46 5.53 -5.79
C GLU A 52 -5.07 5.98 -5.28
N THR A 53 -4.88 6.06 -3.96
CA THR A 53 -3.68 6.63 -3.33
C THR A 53 -3.05 5.68 -2.32
N CYS A 54 -1.75 5.87 -2.04
CA CYS A 54 -1.05 5.11 -1.00
C CYS A 54 -1.70 5.37 0.38
N ILE A 55 -1.64 4.38 1.28
CA ILE A 55 -1.97 4.55 2.70
C ILE A 55 -0.72 4.38 3.57
N CYS A 56 -0.76 4.94 4.79
CA CYS A 56 0.36 4.82 5.72
C CYS A 56 0.55 3.38 6.23
N SER A 57 1.72 3.11 6.78
CA SER A 57 2.08 1.77 7.25
C SER A 57 1.16 1.24 8.34
N THR A 58 0.79 2.09 9.30
CA THR A 58 -0.11 1.75 10.40
C THR A 58 -1.49 1.34 9.92
N CYS A 59 -2.07 2.08 8.96
CA CYS A 59 -3.38 1.75 8.43
C CYS A 59 -3.34 0.47 7.60
N LEU A 60 -2.28 0.27 6.82
CA LEU A 60 -2.12 -0.95 6.05
C LEU A 60 -1.93 -2.16 6.97
N ASP A 61 -1.16 -2.02 8.04
CA ASP A 61 -0.95 -3.09 9.02
C ASP A 61 -2.27 -3.52 9.67
N ARG A 62 -3.08 -2.55 10.12
CA ARG A 62 -4.43 -2.85 10.64
C ARG A 62 -5.31 -3.57 9.64
N LEU A 63 -5.23 -3.24 8.35
CA LEU A 63 -6.00 -3.94 7.32
C LEU A 63 -5.49 -5.37 7.11
N ILE A 64 -4.17 -5.57 7.12
CA ILE A 64 -3.55 -6.89 7.06
C ILE A 64 -3.94 -7.73 8.29
N GLU A 65 -3.91 -7.14 9.50
CA GLU A 65 -4.30 -7.82 10.74
C GLU A 65 -5.78 -8.21 10.70
N GLN A 66 -6.67 -7.33 10.21
CA GLN A 66 -8.10 -7.63 10.07
C GLN A 66 -8.37 -8.75 9.05
N ALA A 67 -7.65 -8.77 7.92
CA ALA A 67 -7.76 -9.82 6.92
C ALA A 67 -7.14 -11.15 7.38
N GLY A 68 -5.99 -11.10 8.08
CA GLY A 68 -5.30 -12.27 8.59
C GLY A 68 -5.99 -12.90 9.81
N THR A 69 -6.78 -12.14 10.56
CA THR A 69 -7.61 -12.66 11.67
C THR A 69 -8.91 -13.30 11.16
N GLY A 70 -9.14 -13.34 9.84
CA GLY A 70 -10.26 -14.02 9.20
C GLY A 70 -10.17 -15.56 9.19
N GLU A 71 -9.12 -16.16 9.74
CA GLU A 71 -9.12 -17.57 10.15
C GLU A 71 -9.21 -17.65 11.68
N SER A 72 -10.43 -17.55 12.22
CA SER A 72 -10.96 -18.30 13.37
C SER A 72 -12.19 -17.59 13.96
N ALA A 73 -13.38 -17.91 13.44
CA ALA A 73 -14.60 -18.08 14.22
C ALA A 73 -15.60 -18.93 13.43
#